data_AF-A0A8T6UQ53-F1
#
_entry.id   AF-A0A8T6UQ53-F1
#
_cell.length_a   1.000
_cell.length_b   1.000
_cell.length_c   1.000
_cell.angle_alpha   90.00
_cell.angle_beta   90.00
_cell.angle_gamma   90.00
#
_symmetry.space_group_name_H-M   'P 1'
#
loop_
_entity.id
_entity.type
_entity.pdbx_description
1 polymer ?
#
loop_
_entity_poly.entity_id
_entity_poly.type
_entity_poly.pdbx_seq_one_letter_code
_entity_poly.pdbx_strand_id
1 'polypeptide(L)'
;MKSSKVEVTEVSGKPHDRGYQYGEKFKNQIEQSLDELYSSFKRTRKWKRERLLIEGRKYIPFIEEYVPEIGAEIKGIAKGAGRGYDEMVALISYYELGE
;
A
#
# COMPACT_ATOMS: atom_id res chain seq x y z
N MET A 1 -18.45 -18.10 19.98
CA MET A 1 -17.70 -17.31 18.96
C MET A 1 -17.80 -15.83 19.30
N LYS A 2 -16.69 -15.11 19.43
CA LYS A 2 -16.75 -13.64 19.53
C LYS A 2 -17.13 -13.13 18.14
N SER A 3 -18.27 -12.44 18.04
CA SER A 3 -18.62 -11.67 16.84
C SER A 3 -17.53 -10.60 16.67
N SER A 4 -16.62 -10.77 15.71
CA SER A 4 -15.63 -9.76 15.39
C SER A 4 -16.34 -8.64 14.65
N LYS A 5 -16.66 -7.57 15.37
CA LYS A 5 -17.21 -6.35 14.79
C LYS A 5 -16.13 -5.75 13.88
N VAL A 6 -16.46 -5.52 12.60
CA VAL A 6 -15.56 -4.86 11.65
C VAL A 6 -15.28 -3.45 12.17
N GLU A 7 -14.00 -3.06 12.21
CA GLU A 7 -13.62 -1.71 12.56
C GLU A 7 -13.99 -0.76 11.42
N VAL A 8 -14.74 0.30 11.74
CA VAL A 8 -15.08 1.36 10.79
C VAL A 8 -14.25 2.59 11.14
N THR A 9 -13.63 3.21 10.13
CA THR A 9 -12.99 4.52 10.28
C THR A 9 -13.52 5.51 9.26
N GLU A 10 -13.58 6.76 9.66
CA GLU A 10 -13.81 7.89 8.78
C GLU A 10 -12.47 8.57 8.46
N VAL A 11 -12.30 9.00 7.22
CA VAL A 11 -11.21 9.86 6.76
C VAL A 11 -11.81 10.95 5.89
N SER A 12 -11.24 12.15 5.91
CA SER A 12 -11.78 13.30 5.18
C SER A 12 -10.70 14.26 4.70
N GLY A 13 -11.07 15.18 3.80
CA GLY A 13 -10.18 16.20 3.26
C GLY A 13 -9.62 15.86 1.87
N LYS A 14 -8.49 16.50 1.52
CA LYS A 14 -7.84 16.28 0.22
C LYS A 14 -7.28 14.85 0.14
N PRO A 15 -7.00 14.33 -1.07
CA PRO A 15 -6.51 12.97 -1.25
C PRO A 15 -5.34 12.57 -0.37
N HIS A 16 -4.31 13.40 -0.34
CA HIS A 16 -3.16 13.15 0.53
C HIS A 16 -3.52 13.14 2.02
N ASP A 17 -4.43 14.02 2.46
CA ASP A 17 -4.79 14.16 3.88
C ASP A 17 -5.61 12.96 4.38
N ARG A 18 -6.58 12.49 3.58
CA ARG A 18 -7.34 11.27 3.91
C ARG A 18 -6.45 10.03 3.90
N GLY A 19 -5.50 9.96 2.95
CA GLY A 19 -4.50 8.90 2.92
C GLY A 19 -3.60 8.92 4.16
N TYR A 20 -3.12 10.09 4.57
CA TYR A 20 -2.30 10.24 5.78
C TYR A 20 -3.06 9.77 7.04
N GLN A 21 -4.30 10.20 7.22
CA GLN A 21 -5.15 9.75 8.34
C GLN A 21 -5.30 8.22 8.37
N TYR A 22 -5.54 7.60 7.22
CA TYR A 22 -5.65 6.15 7.12
C TYR A 22 -4.31 5.46 7.46
N GLY A 23 -3.21 5.93 6.86
CA GLY A 23 -1.89 5.36 7.07
C GLY A 23 -1.41 5.45 8.51
N GLU A 24 -1.69 6.57 9.18
CA GLU A 24 -1.36 6.77 10.60
C GLU A 24 -2.17 5.83 11.48
N LYS A 25 -3.48 5.72 11.25
CA LYS A 25 -4.36 4.87 12.05
C LYS A 25 -4.07 3.38 11.90
N PHE A 26 -3.79 2.92 10.69
CA PHE A 26 -3.62 1.50 10.36
C PHE A 26 -2.16 1.09 10.10
N LYS A 27 -1.20 1.87 10.61
CA LYS A 27 0.24 1.63 10.42
C LYS A 27 0.67 0.19 10.69
N ASN A 28 0.18 -0.40 11.78
CA ASN A 28 0.56 -1.76 12.18
C ASN A 28 0.00 -2.82 11.23
N GLN A 29 -1.22 -2.63 10.73
CA GLN A 29 -1.84 -3.52 9.74
C GLN A 29 -1.13 -3.41 8.40
N ILE A 30 -0.78 -2.19 7.97
CA ILE A 30 0.00 -1.96 6.75
C ILE A 30 1.37 -2.64 6.83
N GLU A 31 2.04 -2.56 7.99
CA GLU A 31 3.30 -3.28 8.22
C GLU A 31 3.14 -4.79 8.09
N GLN A 32 2.09 -5.36 8.68
CA GLN A 32 1.79 -6.80 8.54
C GLN A 32 1.50 -7.17 7.08
N SER A 33 0.73 -6.37 6.35
CA SER A 33 0.44 -6.61 4.93
C SER A 33 1.70 -6.53 4.06
N LEU A 34 2.63 -5.63 4.37
CA LEU A 34 3.93 -5.58 3.68
C LEU A 34 4.78 -6.83 3.96
N ASP A 35 4.82 -7.30 5.21
CA ASP A 35 5.54 -8.52 5.57
C ASP A 35 4.96 -9.75 4.87
N GLU A 36 3.64 -9.83 4.78
CA GLU A 36 2.92 -10.88 4.04
C GLU A 36 3.22 -10.82 2.53
N LEU A 37 3.17 -9.62 1.95
CA LEU A 37 3.54 -9.36 0.55
C LEU A 37 4.96 -9.86 0.26
N TYR A 38 5.94 -9.43 1.06
CA TYR A 38 7.35 -9.83 0.89
C TYR A 38 7.52 -11.34 1.03
N SER A 39 6.85 -11.94 2.00
CA SER A 39 6.89 -13.38 2.25
C SER A 39 6.25 -14.17 1.10
N SER A 40 5.13 -13.70 0.55
CA SER A 40 4.44 -14.34 -0.59
C SER A 40 5.34 -14.37 -1.81
N PHE A 41 5.83 -13.21 -2.26
CA PHE A 41 6.68 -13.11 -3.46
C PHE A 41 8.03 -13.82 -3.30
N LYS A 42 8.59 -13.86 -2.08
CA LYS A 42 9.77 -14.67 -1.81
C LYS A 42 9.49 -16.16 -1.96
N ARG A 43 8.31 -16.64 -1.53
CA ARG A 43 7.91 -18.04 -1.59
C ARG A 43 7.58 -18.47 -3.02
N THR A 44 6.71 -17.74 -3.70
CA THR A 44 6.09 -18.10 -4.97
C THR A 44 6.95 -17.74 -6.18
N ARG A 45 7.62 -16.58 -6.14
CA ARG A 45 8.40 -16.03 -7.27
C ARG A 45 9.92 -16.03 -7.05
N LYS A 46 10.37 -16.33 -5.82
CA LYS A 46 11.79 -16.20 -5.37
C LYS A 46 12.32 -14.77 -5.49
N TRP A 47 11.43 -13.77 -5.47
CA TRP A 47 11.84 -12.38 -5.54
C TRP A 47 12.28 -11.89 -4.16
N LYS A 48 13.39 -11.15 -4.14
CA LYS A 48 13.77 -10.35 -2.97
C LYS A 48 12.99 -9.05 -2.97
N ARG A 49 12.93 -8.39 -1.81
CA ARG A 49 12.23 -7.10 -1.62
C ARG A 49 12.63 -6.09 -2.69
N GLU A 50 13.92 -5.95 -2.99
CA GLU A 50 14.42 -4.96 -3.94
C GLU A 50 13.84 -5.18 -5.34
N ARG A 51 13.75 -6.44 -5.78
CA ARG A 51 13.14 -6.78 -7.07
C ARG A 51 11.66 -6.47 -7.07
N LEU A 52 10.94 -6.83 -6.00
CA LEU A 52 9.51 -6.53 -5.89
C LEU A 52 9.24 -5.02 -6.00
N LEU A 53 10.02 -4.20 -5.29
CA LEU A 53 9.87 -2.74 -5.36
C LEU A 53 10.26 -2.19 -6.73
N ILE A 54 11.26 -2.75 -7.42
CA ILE A 54 11.57 -2.39 -8.81
C ILE A 54 10.37 -2.63 -9.72
N GLU A 55 9.72 -3.78 -9.59
CA GLU A 55 8.55 -4.14 -10.41
C GLU A 55 7.35 -3.26 -10.06
N GLY A 56 7.07 -3.02 -8.77
CA GLY A 56 5.99 -2.14 -8.32
C GLY A 56 6.16 -0.70 -8.81
N ARG A 57 7.39 -0.16 -8.82
CA ARG A 57 7.66 1.20 -9.30
C ARG A 57 7.26 1.45 -10.75
N LYS A 58 7.17 0.40 -11.58
CA LYS A 58 6.72 0.54 -12.98
C LYS A 58 5.28 1.04 -13.09
N TYR A 59 4.47 0.88 -12.03
CA TYR A 59 3.08 1.36 -12.00
C TYR A 59 2.94 2.83 -11.60
N ILE A 60 3.96 3.43 -10.98
CA ILE A 60 3.90 4.83 -10.51
C ILE A 60 3.54 5.82 -11.63
N PRO A 61 4.21 5.81 -12.80
CA PRO A 61 3.92 6.79 -13.84
C PRO A 61 2.47 6.71 -14.32
N PHE A 62 1.92 5.50 -14.45
CA PHE A 62 0.54 5.30 -14.87
C PHE A 62 -0.46 5.81 -13.82
N ILE A 63 -0.22 5.56 -12.53
CA ILE A 63 -1.08 6.06 -11.46
C ILE A 63 -1.08 7.60 -11.46
N GLU A 64 0.11 8.20 -11.55
CA GLU A 64 0.26 9.66 -11.50
C GLU A 64 -0.30 10.37 -12.75
N GLU A 65 -0.27 9.72 -13.92
CA GLU A 65 -0.82 10.24 -15.17
C GLU A 65 -2.34 10.10 -15.24
N TYR A 66 -2.87 8.90 -14.97
CA TYR A 66 -4.29 8.62 -15.18
C TYR A 66 -5.18 9.11 -14.04
N VAL A 67 -4.72 8.99 -12.79
CA VAL A 67 -5.54 9.29 -11.62
C VAL A 67 -4.68 9.94 -10.52
N PRO A 68 -4.20 11.18 -10.73
CA PRO A 68 -3.26 11.85 -9.83
C PRO A 68 -3.77 11.98 -8.39
N GLU A 69 -5.09 12.06 -8.20
CA GLU A 69 -5.72 12.06 -6.87
C GLU A 69 -5.48 10.75 -6.11
N ILE A 70 -5.52 9.59 -6.78
CA ILE A 70 -5.20 8.30 -6.16
C ILE A 70 -3.71 8.24 -5.85
N GLY A 71 -2.86 8.72 -6.77
CA GLY A 71 -1.43 8.86 -6.50
C GLY A 71 -1.14 9.68 -5.24
N ALA A 72 -1.84 10.81 -5.06
CA ALA A 72 -1.73 11.65 -3.88
C ALA A 72 -2.21 10.95 -2.60
N GLU A 73 -3.30 10.18 -2.66
CA GLU A 73 -3.81 9.40 -1.53
C GLU A 73 -2.87 8.28 -1.10
N ILE A 74 -2.31 7.52 -2.05
CA ILE A 74 -1.31 6.47 -1.76
C ILE A 74 -0.05 7.09 -1.11
N LYS A 75 0.40 8.25 -1.59
CA LYS A 75 1.50 9.02 -0.96
C LYS A 75 1.16 9.43 0.48
N GLY A 76 -0.09 9.83 0.72
CA GLY A 76 -0.62 10.10 2.05
C GLY A 76 -0.51 8.87 2.94
N ILE A 77 -1.02 7.71 2.48
CA ILE A 77 -0.98 6.44 3.23
C ILE A 77 0.46 6.06 3.56
N ALA A 78 1.36 6.11 2.58
CA ALA A 78 2.78 5.84 2.77
C ALA A 78 3.38 6.73 3.88
N LYS A 79 3.11 8.04 3.81
CA LYS A 79 3.60 9.01 4.79
C LYS A 79 3.03 8.75 6.19
N GLY A 80 1.72 8.50 6.32
CA GLY A 80 1.07 8.22 7.60
C GLY A 80 1.58 6.93 8.25
N ALA A 81 1.84 5.90 7.43
CA ALA A 81 2.39 4.63 7.91
C ALA A 81 3.91 4.67 8.15
N GLY A 82 4.60 5.74 7.73
CA GLY A 82 6.07 5.83 7.78
C GLY A 82 6.77 4.86 6.83
N ARG A 83 6.19 4.63 5.64
CA ARG A 83 6.67 3.70 4.61
C ARG A 83 6.97 4.43 3.29
N GLY A 84 7.64 3.73 2.38
CA GLY A 84 7.92 4.24 1.03
C GLY A 84 6.67 4.27 0.14
N TYR A 85 6.59 5.25 -0.77
CA TYR A 85 5.53 5.29 -1.78
C TYR A 85 5.57 4.04 -2.68
N ASP A 86 6.75 3.56 -3.04
CA ASP A 86 6.96 2.35 -3.83
C ASP A 86 6.54 1.07 -3.10
N GLU A 87 6.68 1.02 -1.76
CA GLU A 87 6.15 -0.08 -0.96
C GLU A 87 4.62 -0.13 -1.03
N MET A 88 3.95 1.03 -0.95
CA MET A 88 2.49 1.09 -1.06
C MET A 88 2.01 0.74 -2.46
N VAL A 89 2.70 1.21 -3.49
CA VAL A 89 2.37 0.87 -4.88
C VAL A 89 2.54 -0.63 -5.12
N ALA A 90 3.63 -1.23 -4.64
CA ALA A 90 3.82 -2.68 -4.73
C ALA A 90 2.72 -3.47 -3.98
N LEU A 91 2.25 -2.95 -2.84
CA LEU A 91 1.19 -3.57 -2.06
C LEU A 91 -0.17 -3.54 -2.79
N ILE A 92 -0.54 -2.39 -3.36
CA ILE A 92 -1.83 -2.26 -4.07
C ILE A 92 -1.81 -2.91 -5.45
N SER A 93 -0.62 -3.06 -6.06
CA SER A 93 -0.46 -3.71 -7.37
C SER A 93 -0.21 -5.22 -7.26
N TYR A 94 -0.67 -5.84 -6.17
CA TYR A 94 -0.41 -7.26 -5.87
C TYR A 94 -0.81 -8.18 -7.04
N TYR A 95 -2.01 -7.96 -7.59
CA TYR A 95 -2.56 -8.75 -8.67
C TYR A 95 -1.83 -8.51 -10.00
N GLU A 96 -1.44 -7.27 -10.28
CA GLU A 96 -0.69 -6.89 -11.47
C GLU A 96 0.75 -7.44 -11.43
N LEU A 97 1.29 -7.68 -10.24
CA LEU A 97 2.58 -8.34 -10.03
C LEU A 97 2.49 -9.87 -10.15
N GLY A 98 1.28 -10.41 -10.28
CA GLY A 98 1.01 -11.80 -10.68
C GLY A 98 0.72 -12.76 -9.53
N GLU A 99 0.09 -12.30 -8.47
CA GLU A 99 -0.51 -13.15 -7.43
C GLU A 99 -2.03 -13.01 -7.38
#